data_AF-A0A2E9YQT0-F1
#
_entry.id   AF-A0A2E9YQT0-F1
#
_cell.length_a   1.000
_cell.length_b   1.000
_cell.length_c   1.000
_cell.angle_alpha   90.00
_cell.angle_beta   90.00
_cell.angle_gamma   90.00
#
_symmetry.space_group_name_H-M   'P 1'
#
loop_
_entity.id
_entity.type
_entity.pdbx_description
1 polymer ?
#
loop_
_entity_poly.entity_id
_entity_poly.type
_entity_poly.pdbx_seq_one_letter_code
_entity_poly.pdbx_strand_id
1 'polypeptide(L)' 'RYLESNNRSMEDIGIEGRISLNMTNTEIKKNFFAWGRLGATHISVNTMNLGLQFPQEHLESLSNFIKIAKDS' A
#
# COMPACT_ATOMS: atom_id res chain seq x y z
N ARG A 1 13.01 22.86 -7.69
CA ARG A 1 12.72 24.22 -7.18
C ARG A 1 12.08 24.25 -5.79
N TYR A 2 10.91 23.67 -5.52
CA TYR A 2 10.28 23.76 -4.16
C TYR A 2 11.04 23.00 -3.06
N LEU A 3 11.59 21.81 -3.36
CA LEU A 3 12.33 21.02 -2.38
C LEU A 3 13.68 21.67 -2.04
N GLU A 4 14.47 21.99 -3.07
CA GLU A 4 15.78 22.65 -2.93
C GLU A 4 15.68 23.98 -2.17
N SER A 5 14.64 24.80 -2.44
CA SER A 5 14.45 26.08 -1.73
C SER A 5 14.16 25.92 -0.23
N ASN A 6 13.80 24.72 0.20
CA ASN A 6 13.52 24.37 1.59
C ASN A 6 14.58 23.41 2.17
N ASN A 7 15.74 23.26 1.51
CA ASN A 7 16.78 22.31 1.88
C ASN A 7 16.25 20.87 2.05
N ARG A 8 15.29 20.47 1.20
CA ARG A 8 14.77 19.11 1.13
C ARG A 8 15.16 18.45 -0.19
N SER A 9 15.19 17.13 -0.14
CA SER A 9 15.40 16.21 -1.24
C SER A 9 14.15 15.34 -1.45
N MET A 10 14.14 14.52 -2.50
CA MET A 10 13.00 13.62 -2.74
C MET A 10 13.00 12.47 -1.72
N GLU A 11 14.17 12.11 -1.21
CA GLU A 11 14.40 11.11 -0.17
C GLU A 11 13.80 11.54 1.16
N ASP A 12 13.63 12.86 1.40
CA ASP A 12 12.95 13.39 2.57
C ASP A 12 11.42 13.30 2.48
N ILE A 13 10.87 12.88 1.34
CA ILE A 13 9.44 12.84 1.07
C ILE A 13 8.97 11.39 0.92
N GLY A 14 8.15 10.95 1.86
CA GLY A 14 7.43 9.69 1.72
C GLY A 14 6.29 9.80 0.71
N ILE A 15 6.30 8.96 -0.33
CA ILE A 15 5.12 8.71 -1.17
C ILE A 15 4.37 7.52 -0.58
N GLU A 16 3.09 7.73 -0.24
CA GLU A 16 2.17 6.68 0.20
C GLU A 16 1.33 6.18 -0.97
N GLY A 17 1.42 4.89 -1.28
CA GLY A 17 0.49 4.20 -2.16
C GLY A 17 -0.64 3.56 -1.39
N ARG A 18 -1.90 3.81 -1.78
CA ARG A 18 -3.07 3.20 -1.12
C ARG A 18 -3.60 2.01 -1.93
N ILE A 19 -3.85 0.90 -1.25
CA ILE A 19 -4.45 -0.31 -1.83
C ILE A 19 -5.68 -0.72 -1.01
N SER A 20 -6.85 -0.81 -1.66
CA SER A 20 -8.03 -1.44 -1.04
C SER A 20 -8.04 -2.94 -1.31
N LEU A 21 -8.38 -3.74 -0.30
CA LEU A 21 -8.39 -5.21 -0.44
C LEU A 21 -9.69 -5.77 -1.02
N ASN A 22 -10.64 -4.91 -1.41
CA ASN A 22 -11.91 -5.31 -2.03
C ASN A 22 -11.75 -5.67 -3.53
N MET A 23 -10.60 -6.21 -3.90
CA MET A 23 -10.18 -6.57 -5.25
C MET A 23 -9.62 -8.00 -5.25
N THR A 24 -9.39 -8.57 -6.42
CA THR A 24 -8.72 -9.88 -6.53
C THR A 24 -7.24 -9.81 -6.14
N ASN A 25 -6.66 -10.93 -5.71
CA ASN A 25 -5.22 -11.00 -5.36
C ASN A 25 -4.31 -10.56 -6.53
N THR A 26 -4.67 -10.89 -7.77
CA THR A 26 -3.94 -10.47 -8.97
C THR A 26 -3.96 -8.95 -9.16
N GLU A 27 -5.11 -8.32 -8.94
CA GLU A 27 -5.23 -6.86 -9.01
C GLU A 27 -4.46 -6.17 -7.89
N ILE A 28 -4.53 -6.70 -6.67
CA ILE A 28 -3.76 -6.22 -5.51
C ILE A 28 -2.26 -6.25 -5.85
N LYS A 29 -1.76 -7.38 -6.36
CA LYS A 29 -0.35 -7.53 -6.76
C LYS A 29 0.04 -6.54 -7.86
N LYS A 30 -0.79 -6.38 -8.89
CA LYS A 30 -0.58 -5.40 -9.96
C LYS A 30 -0.52 -3.96 -9.42
N ASN A 31 -1.40 -3.61 -8.49
CA ASN A 31 -1.48 -2.28 -7.88
C ASN A 31 -0.26 -2.01 -6.99
N PHE A 32 0.15 -2.99 -6.19
CA PHE A 32 1.37 -2.93 -5.38
C PHE A 32 2.62 -2.62 -6.23
N PHE A 33 2.84 -3.36 -7.32
CA PHE A 33 3.96 -3.06 -8.22
C PHE A 33 3.83 -1.72 -8.93
N ALA A 34 2.61 -1.30 -9.27
CA ALA A 34 2.40 0.01 -9.90
C ALA A 34 2.84 1.13 -8.96
N TRP A 35 2.48 1.06 -7.69
CA TRP A 35 2.96 2.00 -6.67
C TRP A 35 4.47 1.96 -6.48
N GLY A 36 5.07 0.76 -6.42
CA GLY A 36 6.52 0.61 -6.34
C GLY A 36 7.25 1.26 -7.52
N ARG A 37 6.76 1.07 -8.75
CA ARG A 37 7.33 1.72 -9.96
C ARG A 37 7.19 3.24 -9.96
N LEU A 38 6.18 3.77 -9.28
CA LEU A 38 5.98 5.21 -9.11
C LEU A 38 6.82 5.81 -7.96
N GLY A 39 7.59 4.98 -7.24
CA GLY A 39 8.43 5.44 -6.14
C GLY A 39 7.72 5.50 -4.78
N ALA A 40 6.62 4.75 -4.60
CA ALA A 40 5.99 4.64 -3.29
C ALA A 40 6.99 4.09 -2.26
N THR A 41 7.13 4.81 -1.15
CA THR A 41 8.01 4.48 -0.03
C THR A 41 7.28 3.65 1.04
N HIS A 42 5.96 3.82 1.11
CA HIS A 42 5.09 3.15 2.08
C HIS A 42 3.79 2.77 1.38
N ILE A 43 3.15 1.71 1.87
CA ILE A 43 1.85 1.27 1.38
C ILE A 43 0.84 1.31 2.54
N SER A 44 -0.28 1.99 2.32
CA SER A 44 -1.44 1.92 3.20
C SER A 44 -2.47 0.93 2.64
N VAL A 45 -3.00 0.09 3.52
CA VAL A 45 -3.93 -0.99 3.15
C VAL A 45 -5.29 -0.70 3.76
N ASN A 46 -6.33 -0.74 2.93
CA ASN A 46 -7.70 -0.48 3.34
C ASN A 46 -8.52 -1.77 3.34
N THR A 47 -9.00 -2.14 4.53
CA THR A 47 -9.85 -3.32 4.78
C THR A 47 -11.34 -2.98 4.91
N MET A 48 -11.73 -1.71 4.71
CA MET A 48 -13.13 -1.31 4.82
C MET A 48 -13.96 -1.89 3.67
N ASN A 49 -15.26 -2.12 3.92
CA ASN A 49 -16.22 -2.67 2.95
C ASN A 49 -15.91 -4.09 2.43
N LEU A 50 -15.18 -4.87 3.22
CA LEU A 50 -14.91 -6.29 2.94
C LEU A 50 -15.98 -7.25 3.49
N GLY A 51 -16.99 -6.75 4.21
CA GLY A 51 -17.98 -7.58 4.89
C GLY A 51 -17.47 -8.25 6.17
N LEU A 52 -16.30 -7.86 6.66
CA LEU A 52 -15.72 -8.35 7.92
C LEU A 52 -16.60 -7.92 9.10
N GLN A 53 -16.78 -8.83 10.05
CA GLN A 53 -17.64 -8.68 11.23
C GLN A 53 -16.83 -8.38 12.49
N PHE A 54 -15.60 -8.86 12.57
CA PHE A 54 -14.75 -8.77 13.76
C PHE A 54 -13.36 -8.20 13.46
N PRO A 55 -12.73 -7.50 14.42
CA PRO A 55 -11.38 -6.94 14.25
C PRO A 55 -10.33 -7.97 13.82
N GLN A 56 -10.45 -9.22 14.26
CA GLN A 56 -9.52 -10.29 13.90
C GLN A 56 -9.46 -10.55 12.39
N GLU A 57 -10.59 -10.45 11.69
CA GLU A 57 -10.65 -10.67 10.25
C GLU A 57 -9.93 -9.57 9.45
N HIS A 58 -9.83 -8.36 10.02
CA HIS A 58 -8.99 -7.30 9.47
C HIS A 58 -7.51 -7.67 9.59
N LEU A 59 -7.08 -8.22 10.73
CA LEU A 59 -5.70 -8.67 10.94
C LEU A 59 -5.33 -9.82 10.00
N GLU A 60 -6.26 -10.74 9.75
CA GLU A 60 -6.08 -11.83 8.78
C GLU A 60 -5.96 -11.30 7.35
N SER A 61 -6.80 -10.34 6.97
CA SER A 61 -6.72 -9.68 5.67
C SER A 61 -5.37 -8.97 5.46
N LEU A 62 -4.87 -8.26 6.48
CA LEU A 62 -3.54 -7.65 6.47
C LEU A 62 -2.42 -8.69 6.36
N SER A 63 -2.53 -9.79 7.10
CA SER A 63 -1.56 -10.90 7.04
C SER A 63 -1.50 -11.54 5.65
N ASN A 64 -2.65 -11.69 4.99
CA ASN A 64 -2.72 -12.19 3.62
C ASN A 64 -2.15 -11.20 2.60
N PHE A 65 -2.42 -9.90 2.76
CA PHE A 65 -1.78 -8.87 1.93
C PHE A 65 -0.25 -8.92 2.04
N ILE A 66 0.31 -9.06 3.25
CA ILE A 66 1.76 -9.15 3.46
C ILE A 66 2.36 -10.36 2.72
N LYS A 67 1.66 -11.51 2.69
CA LYS A 67 2.11 -12.68 1.91
C LYS A 67 2.14 -12.37 0.42
N ILE A 68 1.06 -11.80 -0.13
CA ILE A 68 0.99 -11.38 -1.53
C ILE A 68 2.14 -10.43 -1.88
N ALA A 69 2.41 -9.45 -1.03
CA ALA A 69 3.46 -8.46 -1.24
C ALA A 69 4.88 -9.06 -1.17
N LYS A 70 5.13 -10.06 -0.31
CA LYS A 70 6.42 -10.75 -0.22
C LYS A 70 6.69 -11.69 -1.40
N ASP A 71 5.63 -12.28 -1.97
CA ASP A 71 5.71 -13.16 -3.13
C ASP A 71 5.74 -12.38 -4.47
N SER A 72 5.87 -11.05 -4.40
CA SER A 72 5.84 -10.12 -5.54
C SER A 72 7.24 -9.64 -5.89
#